data_AF-A0A6J3C2Z4-F1
#
_entry.id   AF-A0A6J3C2Z4-F1
#
_cell.length_a   1.000
_cell.length_b   1.000
_cell.length_c   1.000
_cell.angle_alpha   90.00
_cell.angle_beta   90.00
_cell.angle_gamma   90.00
#
_symmetry.space_group_name_H-M   'P 1'
#
loop_
_entity.id
_entity.type
_entity.pdbx_description
1 polymer ?
#
loop_
_entity_poly.entity_id
_entity_poly.type
_entity_poly.pdbx_seq_one_letter_code
_entity_poly.pdbx_strand_id
1 'polypeptide(L)'
;MLSRVAVLQKLLQPETQYLHRSILLKVKTKHITTLSFTRYLTNNKEYKKMVDPKRVVSYEDMLKVIHQPEKVIIDVRNPDEVTNTGKIPSSINIPLSTVHDVLTSMSDEEFKRQYQRGKPSSSDELIFYCQSGRRSSEALDKALKLGYSNSKTYLGSWNDWSSKQK
;
A
#
# COMPACT_ATOMS: atom_id res chain seq x y z
N MET A 1 51.84 37.75 36.29
CA MET A 1 52.96 36.90 35.83
C MET A 1 52.73 35.47 36.30
N LEU A 2 52.93 34.51 35.40
CA LEU A 2 53.10 33.07 35.61
C LEU A 2 51.87 32.24 36.01
N SER A 3 51.41 31.42 35.07
CA SER A 3 51.15 30.00 35.35
C SER A 3 51.17 29.21 34.02
N ARG A 4 52.27 28.48 33.76
CA ARG A 4 52.39 27.01 33.87
C ARG A 4 51.78 26.28 32.65
N VAL A 5 52.55 25.95 31.61
CA VAL A 5 53.57 24.89 31.47
C VAL A 5 52.98 23.51 31.12
N ALA A 6 53.47 23.03 29.97
CA ALA A 6 53.71 21.65 29.52
C ALA A 6 52.55 20.72 29.19
N VAL A 7 52.44 20.50 27.89
CA VAL A 7 51.92 19.31 27.21
C VAL A 7 52.97 18.20 27.27
N LEU A 8 52.60 16.98 27.69
CA LEU A 8 52.98 15.71 27.02
C LEU A 8 52.44 14.46 27.76
N GLN A 9 51.77 13.62 26.97
CA GLN A 9 51.95 12.16 26.86
C GLN A 9 50.91 11.18 27.45
N LYS A 10 50.53 10.24 26.55
CA LYS A 10 50.09 8.83 26.69
C LYS A 10 48.58 8.50 26.79
N LEU A 11 48.09 8.00 25.65
CA LEU A 11 47.48 6.68 25.43
C LEU A 11 46.63 6.07 26.55
N LEU A 12 45.32 5.94 26.29
CA LEU A 12 44.54 4.68 26.33
C LEU A 12 43.09 4.98 25.84
N GLN A 13 42.57 4.22 24.87
CA GLN A 13 41.13 4.09 24.57
C GLN A 13 40.54 2.92 25.39
N PRO A 14 39.21 2.63 25.42
CA PRO A 14 37.99 3.30 24.92
C PRO A 14 36.94 3.52 26.06
N GLU A 15 35.77 4.17 25.96
CA GLU A 15 34.57 3.92 25.16
C GLU A 15 33.58 5.11 25.21
N THR A 16 32.85 5.28 24.10
CA THR A 16 31.44 5.71 23.88
C THR A 16 30.75 6.64 24.90
N GLN A 17 30.02 7.70 24.54
CA GLN A 17 29.05 7.83 23.46
C GLN A 17 28.61 9.31 23.30
N TYR A 18 27.99 9.58 22.14
CA TYR A 18 27.27 10.80 21.74
C TYR A 18 28.12 11.99 21.30
N LEU A 19 28.19 12.16 19.99
CA LEU A 19 27.51 13.24 19.27
C LEU A 19 27.70 12.99 17.76
N HIS A 20 26.69 13.35 16.96
CA HIS A 20 26.80 14.48 16.03
C HIS A 20 26.02 14.24 14.74
N ARG A 21 24.97 15.07 14.58
CA ARG A 21 24.45 15.59 13.31
C ARG A 21 25.54 15.61 12.24
N SER A 22 25.31 15.01 11.07
CA SER A 22 26.18 15.25 9.92
C SER A 22 25.37 15.56 8.67
N ILE A 23 25.70 16.73 8.15
CA ILE A 23 25.25 17.40 6.94
C ILE A 23 25.67 16.60 5.69
N LEU A 24 24.83 16.68 4.65
CA LEU A 24 25.08 16.44 3.21
C LEU A 24 26.31 15.59 2.85
N LEU A 25 26.07 14.37 2.37
CA LEU A 25 27.03 13.63 1.56
C LEU A 25 26.45 13.38 0.17
N LYS A 26 27.03 14.06 -0.82
CA LYS A 26 27.03 13.63 -2.23
C LYS A 26 27.52 12.19 -2.28
N VAL A 27 26.66 11.24 -2.62
CA VAL A 27 27.08 9.87 -2.94
C VAL A 27 26.98 9.66 -4.44
N LYS A 28 28.13 9.86 -5.12
CA LYS A 28 28.42 9.19 -6.40
C LYS A 28 28.96 7.80 -6.06
N THR A 29 28.10 6.79 -6.08
CA THR A 29 28.54 5.40 -6.31
C THR A 29 27.48 4.69 -7.15
N LYS A 30 27.78 4.55 -8.44
CA LYS A 30 27.09 3.62 -9.34
C LYS A 30 27.44 2.21 -8.84
N HIS A 31 26.56 1.53 -8.10
CA HIS A 31 26.50 0.06 -7.92
C HIS A 31 25.50 -0.38 -6.82
N ILE A 32 24.36 0.29 -6.70
CA ILE A 32 23.23 -0.20 -5.89
C ILE A 32 21.98 0.07 -6.72
N THR A 33 21.25 -0.96 -7.18
CA THR A 33 19.78 -0.91 -7.47
C THR A 33 19.24 -2.10 -8.26
N THR A 34 20.06 -2.92 -8.93
CA THR A 34 19.50 -3.99 -9.79
C THR A 34 18.84 -5.11 -9.01
N LEU A 35 19.40 -5.58 -7.89
CA LEU A 35 18.88 -6.75 -7.13
C LEU A 35 17.49 -6.53 -6.50
N SER A 36 17.19 -5.34 -5.98
CA SER A 36 15.88 -5.03 -5.40
C SER A 36 14.83 -4.74 -6.47
N PHE A 37 15.22 -4.11 -7.59
CA PHE A 37 14.33 -3.86 -8.71
C PHE A 37 13.99 -5.13 -9.50
N THR A 38 14.96 -6.01 -9.78
CA THR A 38 14.68 -7.30 -10.41
C THR A 38 13.83 -8.18 -9.50
N ARG A 39 14.10 -8.24 -8.18
CA ARG A 39 13.24 -8.98 -7.24
C ARG A 39 11.80 -8.44 -7.19
N TYR A 40 11.62 -7.12 -7.27
CA TYR A 40 10.30 -6.50 -7.36
C TYR A 40 9.56 -6.90 -8.64
N LEU A 41 10.23 -6.84 -9.80
CA LEU A 41 9.65 -7.22 -11.09
C LEU A 41 9.34 -8.73 -11.19
N THR A 42 10.23 -9.59 -10.69
CA THR A 42 9.99 -11.04 -10.66
C THR A 42 8.83 -11.40 -9.73
N ASN A 43 8.74 -10.80 -8.55
CA ASN A 43 7.61 -11.00 -7.63
C ASN A 43 6.28 -10.56 -8.24
N ASN A 44 6.26 -9.47 -9.01
CA ASN A 44 5.04 -9.00 -9.69
C ASN A 44 4.56 -9.98 -10.77
N LYS A 45 5.49 -10.61 -11.50
CA LYS A 45 5.17 -11.57 -12.56
C LYS A 45 4.64 -12.90 -12.00
N GLU A 46 5.17 -13.37 -10.88
CA GLU A 46 4.63 -14.55 -10.17
C GLU A 46 3.29 -14.26 -9.48
N TYR A 47 3.15 -13.09 -8.85
CA TYR A 47 1.91 -12.68 -8.19
C TYR A 47 0.73 -12.61 -9.16
N LYS A 48 0.96 -12.07 -10.36
CA LYS A 48 -0.04 -12.03 -11.45
C LYS A 48 -0.43 -13.43 -11.95
N LYS A 49 0.39 -14.45 -11.69
CA LYS A 49 0.14 -15.85 -12.07
C LYS A 49 -0.75 -16.59 -11.06
N MET A 50 -0.87 -16.08 -9.82
CA MET A 50 -1.62 -16.72 -8.73
C MET A 50 -3.08 -16.26 -8.64
N VAL A 51 -3.43 -15.13 -9.25
CA VAL A 51 -4.80 -14.61 -9.27
C VAL A 51 -5.52 -15.11 -10.52
N ASP A 52 -6.73 -15.66 -10.36
CA ASP A 52 -7.58 -16.05 -11.48
C ASP A 52 -7.73 -14.87 -12.46
N PRO A 53 -7.29 -15.00 -13.74
CA PRO A 53 -7.38 -13.94 -14.72
C PRO A 53 -8.80 -13.35 -14.88
N LYS A 54 -9.85 -14.14 -14.64
CA LYS A 54 -11.26 -13.68 -14.70
C LYS A 54 -11.61 -12.68 -13.60
N ARG A 55 -10.80 -12.66 -12.53
CA ARG A 55 -10.94 -11.75 -11.38
C ARG A 55 -10.06 -10.52 -11.47
N VAL A 56 -9.31 -10.35 -12.56
CA VAL A 56 -8.46 -9.18 -12.78
C VAL A 56 -9.23 -8.13 -13.59
N VAL A 57 -9.34 -6.92 -13.04
CA VAL A 57 -9.95 -5.77 -13.72
C VAL A 57 -8.87 -4.99 -14.46
N SER A 58 -9.18 -4.51 -15.67
CA SER A 58 -8.30 -3.64 -16.47
C SER A 58 -8.45 -2.17 -16.06
N TYR A 59 -7.53 -1.31 -16.51
CA TYR A 59 -7.68 0.14 -16.32
C TYR A 59 -8.91 0.68 -17.06
N GLU A 60 -9.12 0.19 -18.28
CA GLU A 60 -10.21 0.59 -19.17
C GLU A 60 -11.57 0.22 -18.57
N ASP A 61 -11.66 -0.90 -17.87
CA ASP A 61 -12.88 -1.28 -17.14
C ASP A 61 -13.05 -0.48 -15.86
N MET A 62 -11.95 -0.14 -15.16
CA MET A 62 -12.03 0.76 -14.00
C MET A 62 -12.62 2.13 -14.36
N LEU A 63 -12.31 2.68 -15.54
CA LEU A 63 -12.91 3.93 -16.02
C LEU A 63 -14.43 3.86 -16.15
N LYS A 64 -14.99 2.68 -16.44
CA LYS A 64 -16.44 2.48 -16.50
C LYS A 64 -17.03 2.31 -15.09
N VAL A 65 -16.33 1.54 -14.25
CA VAL A 65 -16.80 1.17 -12.91
C VAL A 65 -16.86 2.37 -11.96
N ILE A 66 -15.99 3.37 -12.10
CA ILE A 66 -16.05 4.56 -11.23
C ILE A 66 -17.38 5.32 -11.30
N HIS A 67 -18.16 5.12 -12.36
CA HIS A 67 -19.48 5.73 -12.58
C HIS A 67 -20.65 4.81 -12.20
N GLN A 68 -20.38 3.62 -11.64
CA GLN A 68 -21.35 2.57 -11.33
C GLN A 68 -21.48 2.42 -9.79
N PRO A 69 -22.44 3.12 -9.15
CA PRO A 69 -22.57 3.15 -7.68
C PRO A 69 -22.90 1.78 -7.06
N GLU A 70 -23.49 0.88 -7.83
CA GLU A 70 -23.78 -0.50 -7.43
C GLU A 70 -22.50 -1.32 -7.21
N LYS A 71 -21.39 -0.94 -7.86
CA LYS A 71 -20.09 -1.59 -7.67
C LYS A 71 -19.34 -1.00 -6.50
N VAL A 72 -18.59 -1.84 -5.80
CA VAL A 72 -17.90 -1.42 -4.57
C VAL A 72 -16.41 -1.42 -4.82
N ILE A 73 -15.83 -0.23 -5.02
CA ILE A 73 -14.38 -0.08 -5.16
C ILE A 73 -13.78 0.11 -3.77
N ILE A 74 -12.88 -0.79 -3.37
CA ILE A 74 -12.26 -0.79 -2.04
C ILE A 74 -10.76 -0.57 -2.17
N ASP A 75 -10.30 0.56 -1.63
CA ASP A 75 -8.88 0.86 -1.42
C ASP A 75 -8.41 0.21 -0.11
N VAL A 76 -7.51 -0.78 -0.21
CA VAL A 76 -6.97 -1.49 0.95
C VAL A 76 -5.63 -0.95 1.45
N ARG A 77 -5.24 0.26 1.01
CA ARG A 77 -4.07 0.98 1.53
C ARG A 77 -4.32 1.51 2.95
N ASN A 78 -3.23 1.92 3.60
CA ASN A 78 -3.32 2.62 4.86
C ASN A 78 -3.91 4.03 4.65
N PRO A 79 -4.66 4.59 5.62
CA PRO A 79 -5.28 5.90 5.47
C PRO A 79 -4.30 7.03 5.14
N ASP A 80 -3.07 6.98 5.67
CA ASP A 80 -2.04 7.98 5.37
C ASP A 80 -1.62 7.97 3.90
N GLU A 81 -1.56 6.80 3.25
CA GLU A 81 -1.26 6.72 1.81
C GLU A 81 -2.36 7.39 0.99
N VAL A 82 -3.62 7.17 1.38
CA VAL A 82 -4.80 7.73 0.72
C VAL A 82 -4.83 9.25 0.89
N THR A 83 -4.62 9.76 2.10
CA THR A 83 -4.59 11.19 2.40
C THR A 83 -3.48 11.91 1.64
N ASN A 84 -2.29 11.30 1.54
CA ASN A 84 -1.13 11.94 0.91
C ASN A 84 -1.11 11.87 -0.62
N THR A 85 -1.74 10.85 -1.23
CA THR A 85 -1.64 10.62 -2.67
C THR A 85 -2.96 10.76 -3.42
N GLY A 86 -4.08 10.78 -2.71
CA GLY A 86 -5.41 10.68 -3.29
C GLY A 86 -5.88 9.23 -3.42
N LYS A 87 -7.03 9.04 -4.08
CA LYS A 87 -7.67 7.74 -4.29
C LYS A 87 -8.38 7.69 -5.63
N ILE A 88 -8.70 6.47 -6.09
CA ILE A 88 -9.57 6.28 -7.25
C ILE A 88 -10.96 6.85 -6.90
N PRO A 89 -11.61 7.61 -7.80
CA PRO A 89 -12.97 8.12 -7.59
C PRO A 89 -13.94 7.01 -7.17
N SER A 90 -14.98 7.39 -6.42
CA SER A 90 -16.02 6.50 -5.84
C SER A 90 -15.54 5.35 -4.94
N SER A 91 -14.24 5.22 -4.69
CA SER A 91 -13.71 4.21 -3.76
C SER A 91 -13.86 4.59 -2.28
N ILE A 92 -14.05 3.56 -1.46
CA ILE A 92 -13.98 3.64 0.01
C ILE A 92 -12.66 3.04 0.49
N ASN A 93 -12.08 3.59 1.56
CA ASN A 93 -10.85 3.05 2.12
C ASN A 93 -11.16 2.09 3.27
N ILE A 94 -10.83 0.81 3.08
CA ILE A 94 -10.91 -0.24 4.11
C ILE A 94 -9.53 -0.92 4.14
N PRO A 95 -8.62 -0.52 5.05
CA PRO A 95 -7.27 -1.07 5.10
C PRO A 95 -7.25 -2.60 5.15
N LEU A 96 -6.23 -3.21 4.54
CA LEU A 96 -6.10 -4.67 4.50
C LEU A 96 -6.13 -5.33 5.89
N SER A 97 -5.66 -4.64 6.93
CA SER A 97 -5.68 -5.12 8.31
C SER A 97 -7.09 -5.27 8.88
N THR A 98 -8.05 -4.48 8.43
CA THR A 98 -9.43 -4.44 8.96
C THR A 98 -10.47 -4.97 7.97
N VAL A 99 -10.11 -5.20 6.70
CA VAL A 99 -11.05 -5.60 5.64
C VAL A 99 -11.83 -6.88 5.97
N HIS A 100 -11.19 -7.85 6.64
CA HIS A 100 -11.87 -9.07 7.07
C HIS A 100 -13.00 -8.73 8.05
N ASP A 101 -12.67 -8.07 9.16
CA ASP A 101 -13.61 -7.81 10.24
C ASP A 101 -14.73 -6.85 9.83
N VAL A 102 -14.43 -5.89 8.94
CA VAL A 102 -15.43 -5.01 8.35
C VAL A 102 -16.43 -5.79 7.50
N LEU A 103 -15.98 -6.76 6.71
CA LEU A 103 -16.86 -7.57 5.88
C LEU A 103 -17.65 -8.62 6.68
N THR A 104 -17.09 -9.16 7.77
CA THR A 104 -17.75 -10.21 8.58
C THR A 104 -18.63 -9.66 9.69
N SER A 105 -18.15 -8.67 10.44
CA SER A 105 -18.64 -8.41 11.80
C SER A 105 -19.26 -7.03 11.98
N MET A 106 -18.93 -6.06 11.13
CA MET A 106 -19.51 -4.71 11.20
C MET A 106 -21.00 -4.74 10.83
N SER A 107 -21.84 -4.04 11.60
CA SER A 107 -23.27 -3.93 11.29
C SER A 107 -23.53 -3.06 10.05
N ASP A 108 -24.71 -3.20 9.44
CA ASP A 108 -25.08 -2.40 8.27
C ASP A 108 -25.18 -0.91 8.60
N GLU A 109 -25.67 -0.56 9.80
CA GLU A 109 -25.78 0.81 10.29
C GLU A 109 -24.41 1.45 10.52
N GLU A 110 -23.49 0.69 11.13
CA GLU A 110 -22.12 1.15 11.35
C GLU A 110 -21.36 1.33 10.03
N PHE A 111 -21.50 0.37 9.12
CA PHE A 111 -20.91 0.46 7.78
C PHE A 111 -21.43 1.68 7.03
N LYS A 112 -22.75 1.91 7.05
CA LYS A 112 -23.38 3.07 6.41
C LYS A 112 -22.93 4.38 7.01
N ARG A 113 -22.81 4.46 8.34
CA ARG A 113 -22.30 5.65 9.04
C ARG A 113 -20.85 5.94 8.66
N GLN A 114 -20.00 4.92 8.63
CA GLN A 114 -18.57 5.08 8.40
C GLN A 114 -18.22 5.36 6.94
N TYR A 115 -18.79 4.60 6.01
CA TYR A 115 -18.43 4.63 4.58
C TYR A 115 -19.43 5.37 3.70
N GLN A 116 -20.50 5.93 4.30
CA GLN A 116 -21.55 6.69 3.62
C GLN A 116 -22.22 5.93 2.47
N ARG A 117 -22.27 4.59 2.57
CA ARG A 117 -22.96 3.69 1.62
C ARG A 117 -23.43 2.43 2.32
N GLY A 118 -24.39 1.72 1.72
CA GLY A 118 -24.81 0.40 2.22
C GLY A 118 -23.65 -0.59 2.23
N LYS A 119 -23.66 -1.49 3.23
CA LYS A 119 -22.73 -2.63 3.29
C LYS A 119 -22.97 -3.53 2.08
N PRO A 120 -21.92 -3.97 1.38
CA PRO A 120 -22.09 -4.90 0.26
C PRO A 120 -22.61 -6.25 0.77
N SER A 121 -23.54 -6.81 0.02
CA SER A 121 -23.96 -8.20 0.09
C SER A 121 -22.94 -9.13 -0.57
N SER A 122 -23.02 -10.43 -0.29
CA SER A 122 -22.15 -11.44 -0.91
C SER A 122 -22.30 -11.57 -2.43
N SER A 123 -23.42 -11.10 -2.99
CA SER A 123 -23.68 -11.06 -4.44
C SER A 123 -23.11 -9.82 -5.13
N ASP A 124 -22.73 -8.77 -4.40
CA ASP A 124 -22.22 -7.55 -5.00
C ASP A 124 -20.80 -7.76 -5.59
N GLU A 125 -20.47 -6.96 -6.60
CA GLU A 125 -19.13 -6.94 -7.18
C GLU A 125 -18.22 -5.99 -6.37
N LEU A 126 -17.30 -6.58 -5.59
CA LEU A 126 -16.26 -5.85 -4.88
C LEU A 126 -14.99 -5.81 -5.73
N ILE A 127 -14.39 -4.64 -5.91
CA ILE A 127 -13.14 -4.46 -6.65
C ILE A 127 -12.08 -3.89 -5.72
N PHE A 128 -11.10 -4.72 -5.38
CA PHE A 128 -10.01 -4.34 -4.49
C PHE A 128 -8.83 -3.75 -5.27
N TYR A 129 -8.26 -2.66 -4.76
CA TYR A 129 -6.97 -2.13 -5.21
C TYR A 129 -6.12 -1.66 -4.03
N CYS A 130 -4.82 -1.55 -4.25
CA CYS A 130 -3.90 -1.00 -3.25
C CYS A 130 -2.87 -0.07 -3.91
N GLN A 131 -1.60 -0.10 -3.49
CA GLN A 131 -0.54 0.64 -4.17
C GLN A 131 -0.10 -0.03 -5.48
N SER A 132 0.16 -1.33 -5.45
CA SER A 132 0.78 -2.08 -6.56
C SER A 132 0.31 -3.54 -6.67
N GLY A 133 -0.94 -3.83 -6.29
CA GLY A 133 -1.55 -5.16 -6.44
C GLY A 133 -1.41 -6.13 -5.25
N ARG A 134 -0.28 -6.15 -4.51
CA ARG A 134 -0.02 -7.21 -3.50
C ARG A 134 -1.07 -7.30 -2.37
N ARG A 135 -1.53 -6.17 -1.86
CA ARG A 135 -2.53 -6.16 -0.77
C ARG A 135 -3.93 -6.42 -1.30
N SER A 136 -4.21 -6.02 -2.54
CA SER A 136 -5.54 -6.15 -3.10
C SER A 136 -5.89 -7.58 -3.47
N SER A 137 -4.95 -8.43 -3.89
CA SER A 137 -5.30 -9.85 -4.06
C SER A 137 -5.30 -10.64 -2.76
N GLU A 138 -4.61 -10.18 -1.71
CA GLU A 138 -4.85 -10.72 -0.36
C GLU A 138 -6.26 -10.38 0.14
N ALA A 139 -6.72 -9.15 -0.08
CA ALA A 139 -8.09 -8.75 0.24
C ALA A 139 -9.12 -9.52 -0.60
N LEU A 140 -8.84 -9.76 -1.88
CA LEU A 140 -9.65 -10.63 -2.75
C LEU A 140 -9.77 -12.04 -2.16
N ASP A 141 -8.67 -12.68 -1.76
CA ASP A 141 -8.69 -14.02 -1.16
C ASP A 141 -9.54 -14.05 0.13
N LYS A 142 -9.39 -13.05 1.01
CA LYS A 142 -10.25 -12.90 2.20
C LYS A 142 -11.73 -12.80 1.82
N ALA A 143 -12.07 -11.93 0.87
CA ALA A 143 -13.46 -11.73 0.45
C ALA A 143 -14.07 -13.00 -0.18
N LEU A 144 -13.30 -13.74 -0.98
CA LEU A 144 -13.76 -15.00 -1.57
C LEU A 144 -14.05 -16.06 -0.52
N LYS A 145 -13.19 -16.18 0.52
CA LYS A 145 -13.40 -17.10 1.66
C LYS A 145 -14.64 -16.75 2.47
N LEU A 146 -15.04 -15.49 2.48
CA LEU A 146 -16.26 -15.00 3.12
C LEU A 146 -17.52 -15.11 2.23
N GLY A 147 -17.38 -15.65 1.01
CA GLY A 147 -18.51 -15.87 0.10
C GLY A 147 -18.84 -14.71 -0.85
N TYR A 148 -18.03 -13.63 -0.87
CA TYR A 148 -18.17 -12.55 -1.86
C TYR A 148 -17.67 -13.00 -3.24
N SER A 149 -18.42 -13.90 -3.86
CA SER A 149 -18.01 -14.69 -5.02
C SER A 149 -17.74 -13.88 -6.29
N ASN A 150 -18.33 -12.69 -6.40
CA ASN A 150 -18.15 -11.76 -7.52
C ASN A 150 -16.96 -10.80 -7.33
N SER A 151 -16.17 -10.97 -6.26
CA SER A 151 -15.02 -10.11 -5.99
C SER A 151 -13.93 -10.20 -7.06
N LYS A 152 -13.31 -9.07 -7.35
CA LYS A 152 -12.24 -8.87 -8.32
C LYS A 152 -11.13 -7.99 -7.74
N THR A 153 -10.00 -7.90 -8.44
CA THR A 153 -8.90 -7.02 -8.08
C THR A 153 -8.38 -6.25 -9.28
N TYR A 154 -8.10 -4.97 -9.08
CA TYR A 154 -7.37 -4.15 -10.03
C TYR A 154 -5.86 -4.21 -9.70
N LEU A 155 -5.14 -5.11 -10.36
CA LEU A 155 -3.72 -5.39 -10.08
C LEU A 155 -2.80 -4.20 -10.38
N GLY A 156 -3.14 -3.40 -11.40
CA GLY A 156 -2.43 -2.15 -11.71
C GLY A 156 -2.45 -1.19 -10.51
N SER A 157 -3.55 -1.20 -9.76
CA SER A 157 -3.69 -0.50 -8.49
C SER A 157 -3.41 1.01 -8.63
N TRP A 158 -3.15 1.70 -7.51
CA TRP A 158 -2.94 3.14 -7.51
C TRP A 158 -1.79 3.59 -8.44
N ASN A 159 -0.69 2.82 -8.52
CA ASN A 159 0.43 3.13 -9.42
C ASN A 159 0.00 3.22 -10.89
N ASP A 160 -0.76 2.23 -11.39
CA ASP A 160 -1.24 2.26 -12.77
C ASP A 160 -2.25 3.38 -12.97
N TRP A 161 -3.23 3.52 -12.05
CA TRP A 161 -4.24 4.57 -12.11
C TRP A 161 -3.62 5.97 -12.20
N SER A 162 -2.80 6.33 -11.20
CA SER A 162 -2.19 7.66 -11.08
C SER A 162 -1.23 7.99 -12.22
N SER A 163 -0.53 6.98 -12.78
CA SER A 163 0.36 7.19 -13.92
C SER A 163 -0.37 7.61 -15.20
N LYS A 164 -1.66 7.22 -15.34
CA LYS A 164 -2.51 7.44 -16.51
C LYS A 164 -3.46 8.64 -16.37
N GLN A 165 -3.48 9.31 -15.20
CA GLN A 165 -4.26 10.54 -14.98
C GLN A 165 -3.49 11.82 -15.36
N LYS A 166 -2.36 11.70 -16.05
CA LYS A 166 -1.48 12.83 -16.40
C LYS A 166 -1.77 13.37 -17.79
#